data_AF-A0A1F5Z727-F1
#
_entry.id   AF-A0A1F5Z727-F1
#
_cell.length_a   1.000
_cell.length_b   1.000
_cell.length_c   1.000
_cell.angle_alpha   90.00
_cell.angle_beta   90.00
_cell.angle_gamma   90.00
#
_symmetry.space_group_name_H-M   'P 1'
#
loop_
_entity.id
_entity.type
_entity.pdbx_description
1 polymer ?
#
loop_
_entity_poly.entity_id
_entity_poly.type
_entity_poly.pdbx_seq_one_letter_code
_entity_poly.pdbx_strand_id
1 'polypeptide(L)'
;MKRIAGVFPVVFLFITGYFFYLLKVNPDSDFNPNYDTILPSPTVTPTPSPELPESHIIPIRTHVFQTFNNCGPASLSMLLSYYDINISQKELGEKLRPYQHPRGDNDDKSVTLEELAMEAENYGFNSYHRPGGNIEILKRFIAEGIPVVIRTWLKADEDIGHYRLIRGYDDLTGEIIQDDSLENSNLRFTYDNILRLWKAFNYEFLVIAPQDKIPTAKAILSENEDRLTAWQNAKLNLEEDLRHEPDDMYTLFNLSVAHYHLGDFSKSIEYFERIEQRLPWRMLWYQIEPVEAYFRLKNYDRVFELTDKILNNYNRAFSELYFIRGNIYLEQGKSGPAKTEFEKAVKYNENFTPAFLAF
;
A
#
# COMPACT_ATOMS: atom_id res chain seq x y z
N MET A 1 -61.58 18.23 16.20
CA MET A 1 -61.28 18.10 14.74
C MET A 1 -60.14 19.07 14.44
N LYS A 2 -58.98 18.75 13.86
CA LYS A 2 -58.36 17.55 13.29
C LYS A 2 -56.83 17.69 13.48
N ARG A 3 -56.16 16.55 13.70
CA ARG A 3 -54.70 16.36 13.61
C ARG A 3 -54.25 16.31 12.14
N ILE A 4 -53.03 16.78 11.85
CA ILE A 4 -52.22 16.52 10.64
C ILE A 4 -50.77 16.55 11.16
N ALA A 5 -49.97 15.48 11.38
CA ALA A 5 -49.46 14.39 10.53
C ALA A 5 -48.85 14.95 9.21
N GLY A 6 -47.57 15.27 9.08
CA GLY A 6 -46.37 14.46 9.33
C GLY A 6 -45.89 13.85 8.01
N VAL A 7 -44.81 14.37 7.41
CA VAL A 7 -43.98 13.68 6.39
C VAL A 7 -42.54 14.25 6.45
N PHE A 8 -41.58 13.42 6.89
CA PHE A 8 -40.14 13.60 6.66
C PHE A 8 -39.81 12.96 5.32
N PRO A 9 -38.99 13.56 4.43
CA PRO A 9 -38.45 12.83 3.30
C PRO A 9 -37.19 12.08 3.70
N VAL A 10 -37.24 10.79 3.39
CA VAL A 10 -36.20 9.77 3.44
C VAL A 10 -35.03 10.18 2.54
N VAL A 11 -33.86 10.43 3.12
CA VAL A 11 -32.58 10.61 2.40
C VAL A 11 -31.61 9.45 2.70
N PHE A 12 -32.10 8.36 3.31
CA PHE A 12 -31.22 7.28 3.82
C PHE A 12 -30.93 6.14 2.83
N LEU A 13 -31.25 6.28 1.54
CA LEU A 13 -31.19 5.16 0.58
C LEU A 13 -30.17 5.30 -0.56
N PHE A 14 -29.39 6.38 -0.62
CA PHE A 14 -28.38 6.57 -1.69
C PHE A 14 -26.93 6.33 -1.24
N ILE A 15 -26.65 6.31 0.07
CA ILE A 15 -25.27 6.22 0.59
C ILE A 15 -24.71 4.79 0.52
N THR A 16 -25.56 3.76 0.50
CA THR A 16 -25.10 2.37 0.35
C THR A 16 -24.61 2.04 -1.06
N GLY A 17 -25.12 2.72 -2.09
CA GLY A 17 -24.82 2.40 -3.50
C GLY A 17 -23.40 2.74 -3.94
N TYR A 18 -22.80 3.81 -3.41
CA TYR A 18 -21.43 4.22 -3.79
C TYR A 18 -20.37 3.31 -3.15
N PHE A 19 -20.62 2.83 -1.92
CA PHE A 19 -19.80 1.82 -1.27
C PHE A 19 -19.90 0.47 -2.00
N PHE A 20 -21.08 0.08 -2.49
CA PHE A 20 -21.22 -1.12 -3.33
C PHE A 20 -20.62 -0.99 -4.74
N TYR A 21 -20.42 0.22 -5.27
CA TYR A 21 -19.76 0.41 -6.56
C TYR A 21 -18.24 0.14 -6.48
N LEU A 22 -17.60 0.53 -5.36
CA LEU A 22 -16.22 0.14 -5.06
C LEU A 22 -16.08 -1.34 -4.61
N LEU A 23 -17.19 -1.98 -4.22
CA LEU A 23 -17.24 -3.39 -3.80
C LEU A 23 -17.79 -4.36 -4.86
N LYS A 24 -18.10 -3.92 -6.08
CA LYS A 24 -18.43 -4.81 -7.20
C LYS A 24 -17.18 -5.38 -7.87
N VAL A 25 -16.31 -5.99 -7.07
CA VAL A 25 -15.66 -7.22 -7.51
C VAL A 25 -16.67 -8.31 -7.18
N ASN A 26 -17.43 -8.70 -8.19
CA ASN A 26 -18.52 -9.67 -8.08
C ASN A 26 -17.95 -11.03 -7.59
N PRO A 27 -18.30 -11.54 -6.38
CA PRO A 27 -17.86 -12.87 -5.93
C PRO A 27 -18.65 -14.01 -6.57
N ASP A 28 -19.79 -13.70 -7.20
CA ASP A 28 -20.66 -14.68 -7.83
C ASP A 28 -20.50 -14.63 -9.36
N SER A 29 -19.42 -15.25 -9.85
CA SER A 29 -19.50 -15.96 -11.12
C SER A 29 -19.60 -17.44 -10.79
N ASP A 30 -20.77 -18.01 -11.06
CA ASP A 30 -21.07 -19.43 -10.90
C ASP A 30 -19.90 -20.32 -11.34
N PHE A 31 -19.21 -20.92 -10.36
CA PHE A 31 -18.21 -21.94 -10.60
C PHE A 31 -18.94 -23.21 -11.04
N ASN A 32 -19.21 -23.31 -12.34
CA ASN A 32 -19.75 -24.52 -12.97
C ASN A 32 -18.58 -25.42 -13.39
N PRO A 33 -18.36 -26.59 -12.77
CA PRO A 33 -17.28 -27.49 -13.16
C PRO A 33 -17.75 -28.34 -14.36
N ASN A 34 -17.99 -27.69 -15.51
CA ASN A 34 -18.03 -28.40 -16.77
C ASN A 34 -16.62 -28.35 -17.38
N TYR A 35 -15.94 -29.49 -17.35
CA TYR A 35 -14.71 -29.72 -18.10
C TYR A 35 -15.04 -29.72 -19.61
N ASP A 36 -15.24 -28.53 -20.17
CA ASP A 36 -15.08 -28.36 -21.61
C ASP A 36 -13.60 -28.54 -21.93
N THR A 37 -13.32 -29.50 -22.80
CA THR A 37 -12.00 -29.76 -23.38
C THR A 37 -11.45 -28.47 -23.98
N ILE A 38 -10.51 -27.84 -23.27
CA ILE A 38 -9.74 -26.68 -23.71
C ILE A 38 -8.88 -27.14 -24.89
N LEU A 39 -9.21 -26.67 -26.10
CA LEU A 39 -8.29 -26.72 -27.23
C LEU A 39 -7.01 -25.94 -26.86
N PRO A 40 -5.81 -26.47 -27.12
CA PRO A 40 -4.58 -25.76 -26.80
C PRO A 40 -4.55 -24.41 -27.53
N SER A 41 -4.61 -23.33 -26.75
CA SER A 41 -4.38 -21.98 -27.25
C SER A 41 -2.96 -21.94 -27.84
N PRO A 42 -2.73 -21.28 -28.98
CA PRO A 42 -1.41 -21.23 -29.59
C PRO A 42 -0.41 -20.66 -28.58
N THR A 43 0.63 -21.45 -28.27
CA THR A 43 1.75 -21.04 -27.44
C THR A 43 2.37 -19.80 -28.06
N VAL A 44 2.11 -18.63 -27.47
CA VAL A 44 2.82 -17.40 -27.82
C VAL A 44 4.28 -17.67 -27.46
N THR A 45 5.13 -17.77 -28.47
CA THR A 45 6.57 -17.92 -28.24
C THR A 45 7.03 -16.68 -27.48
N PRO A 46 7.63 -16.80 -26.28
CA PRO A 46 8.07 -15.64 -25.53
C PRO A 46 9.09 -14.91 -26.39
N THR A 47 8.80 -13.64 -26.71
CA THR A 47 9.80 -12.77 -27.33
C THR A 47 10.94 -12.65 -26.31
N PRO A 48 12.21 -12.96 -26.68
CA PRO A 48 13.31 -12.85 -25.74
C PRO A 48 13.34 -11.41 -25.21
N SER A 49 13.20 -11.28 -23.90
CA SER A 49 13.36 -10.00 -23.23
C SER A 49 14.80 -9.51 -23.47
N PRO A 50 15.02 -8.22 -23.78
CA PRO A 50 16.35 -7.70 -24.03
C PRO A 50 17.28 -8.04 -22.85
N GLU A 51 18.52 -8.42 -23.17
CA GLU A 51 19.53 -8.76 -22.18
C GLU A 51 19.82 -7.52 -21.30
N LEU A 52 19.78 -7.70 -19.98
CA LEU A 52 20.04 -6.62 -19.04
C LEU A 52 21.53 -6.27 -19.04
N PRO A 53 21.92 -4.99 -19.07
CA PRO A 53 23.32 -4.61 -18.87
C PRO A 53 23.78 -5.01 -17.45
N GLU A 54 25.06 -5.34 -17.28
CA GLU A 54 25.63 -5.74 -15.97
C GLU A 54 25.48 -4.64 -14.90
N SER A 55 25.45 -3.38 -15.31
CA SER A 55 25.12 -2.27 -14.43
C SER A 55 24.34 -1.21 -15.20
N HIS A 56 23.44 -0.52 -14.50
CA HIS A 56 22.74 0.62 -15.02
C HIS A 56 22.43 1.60 -13.90
N ILE A 57 22.53 2.89 -14.19
CA ILE A 57 22.24 3.94 -13.22
C ILE A 57 21.56 5.10 -13.94
N ILE A 58 20.35 5.44 -13.50
CA ILE A 58 19.64 6.62 -13.97
C ILE A 58 20.27 7.84 -13.27
N PRO A 59 20.70 8.89 -14.02
CA PRO A 59 21.27 10.08 -13.42
C PRO A 59 20.28 10.77 -12.47
N ILE A 60 20.80 11.28 -11.35
CA ILE A 60 19.97 12.02 -10.38
C ILE A 60 19.40 13.27 -11.03
N ARG A 61 18.13 13.55 -10.71
CA ARG A 61 17.44 14.80 -11.08
C ARG A 61 17.41 15.76 -9.90
N THR A 62 16.58 15.47 -8.91
CA THR A 62 16.46 16.25 -7.67
C THR A 62 16.59 15.32 -6.47
N HIS A 63 17.35 15.74 -5.46
CA HIS A 63 17.37 15.10 -4.14
C HIS A 63 16.62 15.99 -3.15
N VAL A 64 15.75 15.38 -2.34
CA VAL A 64 14.89 16.08 -1.39
C VAL A 64 15.10 15.48 0.00
N PHE A 65 15.65 16.28 0.91
CA PHE A 65 15.69 15.92 2.34
C PHE A 65 14.31 16.09 2.96
N GLN A 66 13.77 15.02 3.55
CA GLN A 66 12.43 15.04 4.13
C GLN A 66 12.32 15.97 5.33
N THR A 67 11.16 16.59 5.49
CA THR A 67 10.70 17.10 6.79
C THR A 67 10.20 15.94 7.67
N PHE A 68 9.81 16.26 8.90
CA PHE A 68 9.35 15.26 9.87
C PHE A 68 8.21 14.40 9.31
N ASN A 69 8.37 13.06 9.37
CA ASN A 69 7.47 12.05 8.82
C ASN A 69 7.10 12.20 7.33
N ASN A 70 7.90 12.96 6.55
CA ASN A 70 7.58 13.25 5.15
C ASN A 70 8.26 12.33 4.14
N CYS A 71 8.74 11.16 4.55
CA CYS A 71 9.49 10.25 3.67
C CYS A 71 8.71 9.90 2.39
N GLY A 72 7.40 9.65 2.49
CA GLY A 72 6.55 9.36 1.33
C GLY A 72 6.43 10.53 0.36
N PRO A 73 5.93 11.71 0.79
CA PRO A 73 5.84 12.89 -0.07
C PRO A 73 7.21 13.37 -0.61
N ALA A 74 8.29 13.23 0.16
CA ALA A 74 9.64 13.53 -0.32
C ALA A 74 10.10 12.55 -1.41
N SER A 75 9.85 11.25 -1.24
CA SER A 75 10.17 10.23 -2.24
C SER A 75 9.33 10.38 -3.52
N LEU A 76 8.05 10.73 -3.41
CA LEU A 76 7.22 11.03 -4.58
C LEU A 76 7.68 12.32 -5.29
N SER A 77 8.06 13.36 -4.54
CA SER A 77 8.68 14.57 -5.11
C SER A 77 9.95 14.25 -5.90
N MET A 78 10.84 13.41 -5.34
CA MET A 78 12.04 12.95 -6.06
C MET A 78 11.67 12.14 -7.30
N LEU A 79 10.75 11.18 -7.20
CA LEU A 79 10.30 10.34 -8.32
C LEU A 79 9.73 11.19 -9.47
N LEU A 80 8.84 12.15 -9.18
CA LEU A 80 8.23 13.04 -10.19
C LEU A 80 9.27 13.91 -10.92
N SER A 81 10.39 14.23 -10.28
CA SER A 81 11.47 14.99 -10.92
C SER A 81 12.19 14.25 -12.06
N TYR A 82 12.05 12.90 -12.14
CA TYR A 82 12.50 12.09 -13.29
C TYR A 82 11.67 12.30 -14.54
N TYR A 83 10.50 12.93 -14.39
CA TYR A 83 9.58 13.25 -15.47
C TYR A 83 9.38 14.77 -15.63
N ASP A 84 10.36 15.56 -15.19
CA ASP A 84 10.36 17.03 -15.25
C ASP A 84 9.22 17.72 -14.49
N ILE A 85 8.61 17.02 -13.53
CA ILE A 85 7.57 17.55 -12.64
C ILE A 85 8.21 17.98 -11.32
N ASN A 86 8.33 19.29 -11.15
CA ASN A 86 8.91 19.90 -9.95
C ASN A 86 7.79 20.28 -8.97
N ILE A 87 7.36 19.33 -8.14
CA ILE A 87 6.45 19.58 -7.02
C ILE A 87 7.16 19.40 -5.69
N SER A 88 6.87 20.26 -4.72
CA SER A 88 7.53 20.19 -3.42
C SER A 88 6.94 19.09 -2.53
N GLN A 89 7.77 18.53 -1.66
CA GLN A 89 7.31 17.61 -0.60
C GLN A 89 6.26 18.26 0.33
N LYS A 90 6.23 19.61 0.41
CA LYS A 90 5.27 20.35 1.24
C LYS A 90 3.88 20.27 0.60
N GLU A 91 3.77 20.58 -0.68
CA GLU A 91 2.50 20.50 -1.42
C GLU A 91 1.98 19.07 -1.46
N LEU A 92 2.84 18.08 -1.71
CA LEU A 92 2.45 16.68 -1.64
C LEU A 92 2.04 16.26 -0.22
N GLY A 93 2.75 16.74 0.80
CA GLY A 93 2.39 16.49 2.20
C GLY A 93 1.04 17.09 2.59
N GLU A 94 0.71 18.29 2.10
CA GLU A 94 -0.61 18.93 2.33
C GLU A 94 -1.76 18.15 1.69
N LYS A 95 -1.50 17.41 0.61
CA LYS A 95 -2.50 16.54 -0.01
C LYS A 95 -2.65 15.20 0.71
N LEU A 96 -1.52 14.54 0.94
CA LEU A 96 -1.49 13.14 1.39
C LEU A 96 -1.66 13.00 2.90
N ARG A 97 -1.09 13.93 3.67
CA ARG A 97 -1.05 13.89 5.15
C ARG A 97 -1.21 15.31 5.73
N PRO A 98 -2.36 15.97 5.54
CA PRO A 98 -2.53 17.40 5.86
C PRO A 98 -2.32 17.74 7.34
N TYR A 99 -2.51 16.79 8.26
CA TYR A 99 -2.31 17.02 9.70
C TYR A 99 -0.84 16.83 10.11
N GLN A 100 -0.01 17.83 9.84
CA GLN A 100 1.43 17.82 10.15
C GLN A 100 1.76 18.68 11.36
N HIS A 101 2.53 18.12 12.31
CA HIS A 101 3.11 18.86 13.42
C HIS A 101 4.64 18.89 13.28
N PRO A 102 5.30 20.08 13.29
CA PRO A 102 6.74 20.19 13.09
C PRO A 102 7.62 19.39 14.08
N ARG A 103 7.06 19.01 15.25
CA ARG A 103 7.74 18.21 16.28
C ARG A 103 7.26 16.76 16.35
N GLY A 104 6.34 16.36 15.48
CA GLY A 104 5.82 15.00 15.46
C GLY A 104 4.85 14.62 16.56
N ASP A 105 4.34 15.58 17.34
CA ASP A 105 3.35 15.27 18.37
C ASP A 105 2.00 14.97 17.71
N ASN A 106 1.70 13.68 17.58
CA ASN A 106 0.45 13.16 17.01
C ASN A 106 0.13 13.74 15.61
N ASP A 107 1.16 13.97 14.78
CA ASP A 107 0.97 14.17 13.34
C ASP A 107 0.67 12.85 12.63
N ASP A 108 0.13 12.96 11.42
CA ASP A 108 -0.02 11.82 10.53
C ASP A 108 1.36 11.27 10.16
N LYS A 109 1.57 10.00 10.54
CA LYS A 109 2.89 9.36 10.64
C LYS A 109 3.41 8.83 9.32
N SER A 110 2.53 8.47 8.41
CA SER A 110 2.94 7.82 7.18
C SER A 110 1.80 7.82 6.18
N VAL A 111 2.18 7.82 4.91
CA VAL A 111 1.31 7.50 3.78
C VAL A 111 1.64 6.10 3.29
N THR A 112 0.71 5.43 2.63
CA THR A 112 0.85 4.12 1.99
C THR A 112 1.39 4.25 0.56
N LEU A 113 1.93 3.17 -0.02
CA LEU A 113 2.29 3.16 -1.44
C LEU A 113 1.08 3.36 -2.36
N GLU A 114 -0.10 2.88 -1.97
CA GLU A 114 -1.33 3.09 -2.73
C GLU A 114 -1.69 4.57 -2.82
N GLU A 115 -1.57 5.32 -1.73
CA GLU A 115 -1.80 6.77 -1.73
C GLU A 115 -0.79 7.51 -2.60
N LEU A 116 0.49 7.11 -2.58
CA LEU A 116 1.49 7.66 -3.50
C LEU A 116 1.16 7.34 -4.97
N ALA A 117 0.68 6.12 -5.23
CA ALA A 117 0.27 5.68 -6.56
C ALA A 117 -0.91 6.53 -7.08
N MET A 118 -1.95 6.70 -6.26
CA MET A 118 -3.12 7.51 -6.60
C MET A 118 -2.76 8.98 -6.81
N GLU A 119 -1.92 9.56 -5.95
CA GLU A 119 -1.49 10.95 -6.15
C GLU A 119 -0.64 11.11 -7.41
N ALA A 120 0.18 10.13 -7.78
CA ALA A 120 0.91 10.17 -9.05
C ALA A 120 -0.02 10.20 -10.28
N GLU A 121 -1.19 9.56 -10.22
CA GLU A 121 -2.16 9.59 -11.33
C GLU A 121 -2.69 11.01 -11.61
N ASN A 122 -2.73 11.90 -10.60
CA ASN A 122 -3.08 13.31 -10.77
C ASN A 122 -2.10 14.09 -11.67
N TYR A 123 -0.93 13.50 -11.99
CA TYR A 123 0.07 14.06 -12.89
C TYR A 123 0.11 13.36 -14.26
N GLY A 124 -0.88 12.50 -14.57
CA GLY A 124 -1.04 11.86 -15.88
C GLY A 124 -0.29 10.54 -16.07
N PHE A 125 0.18 9.93 -14.98
CA PHE A 125 0.83 8.62 -15.00
C PHE A 125 -0.16 7.48 -14.84
N ASN A 126 0.21 6.31 -15.35
CA ASN A 126 -0.34 5.05 -14.90
C ASN A 126 0.53 4.50 -13.77
N SER A 127 -0.07 4.25 -12.61
CA SER A 127 0.64 3.78 -11.43
C SER A 127 0.46 2.27 -11.22
N TYR A 128 1.55 1.59 -10.86
CA TYR A 128 1.60 0.16 -10.58
C TYR A 128 2.20 -0.07 -9.19
N HIS A 129 1.33 -0.22 -8.20
CA HIS A 129 1.69 -0.70 -6.86
C HIS A 129 1.52 -2.23 -6.80
N ARG A 130 2.61 -2.98 -6.62
CA ARG A 130 2.59 -4.46 -6.64
C ARG A 130 3.40 -5.06 -5.49
N PRO A 131 2.95 -6.19 -4.91
CA PRO A 131 3.73 -6.99 -3.96
C PRO A 131 4.75 -7.89 -4.70
N GLY A 132 5.57 -8.60 -3.93
CA GLY A 132 6.40 -9.69 -4.46
C GLY A 132 7.52 -9.23 -5.39
N GLY A 133 7.99 -8.00 -5.22
CA GLY A 133 9.15 -7.50 -5.93
C GLY A 133 10.41 -8.29 -5.59
N ASN A 134 11.41 -8.20 -6.48
CA ASN A 134 12.70 -8.84 -6.32
C ASN A 134 13.78 -8.03 -7.05
N ILE A 135 15.06 -8.40 -6.92
CA ILE A 135 16.15 -7.65 -7.57
C ILE A 135 16.00 -7.60 -9.09
N GLU A 136 15.53 -8.69 -9.70
CA GLU A 136 15.37 -8.78 -11.16
C GLU A 136 14.31 -7.81 -11.69
N ILE A 137 13.17 -7.66 -11.01
CA ILE A 137 12.13 -6.71 -11.42
C ILE A 137 12.62 -5.26 -11.30
N LEU A 138 13.39 -4.95 -10.24
CA LEU A 138 14.01 -3.63 -10.09
C LEU A 138 14.95 -3.35 -11.27
N LYS A 139 15.86 -4.28 -11.59
CA LYS A 139 16.78 -4.14 -12.73
C LYS A 139 16.07 -3.89 -14.05
N ARG A 140 14.99 -4.63 -14.32
CA ARG A 140 14.20 -4.48 -15.56
C ARG A 140 13.61 -3.09 -15.71
N PHE A 141 13.05 -2.53 -14.64
CA PHE A 141 12.55 -1.15 -14.66
C PHE A 141 13.68 -0.13 -14.80
N ILE A 142 14.77 -0.31 -14.06
CA ILE A 142 15.93 0.59 -14.11
C ILE A 142 16.57 0.62 -15.50
N ALA A 143 16.75 -0.53 -16.16
CA ALA A 143 17.31 -0.62 -17.50
C ALA A 143 16.46 0.11 -18.56
N GLU A 144 15.16 0.26 -18.30
CA GLU A 144 14.21 1.00 -19.13
C GLU A 144 14.11 2.49 -18.75
N GLY A 145 14.96 2.96 -17.84
CA GLY A 145 14.97 4.35 -17.38
C GLY A 145 13.79 4.70 -16.48
N ILE A 146 13.18 3.70 -15.82
CA ILE A 146 12.02 3.87 -14.93
C ILE A 146 12.48 3.65 -13.48
N PRO A 147 12.61 4.71 -12.66
CA PRO A 147 12.90 4.56 -11.23
C PRO A 147 11.76 3.86 -10.48
N VAL A 148 12.10 3.20 -9.36
CA VAL A 148 11.15 2.43 -8.56
C VAL A 148 11.15 2.92 -7.12
N VAL A 149 9.99 3.19 -6.53
CA VAL A 149 9.88 3.46 -5.09
C VAL A 149 9.55 2.17 -4.37
N ILE A 150 10.31 1.85 -3.32
CA ILE A 150 10.04 0.69 -2.45
C ILE A 150 9.82 1.15 -1.00
N ARG A 151 9.10 0.33 -0.23
CA ARG A 151 8.94 0.56 1.21
C ARG A 151 9.76 -0.43 2.01
N THR A 152 10.52 0.07 2.97
CA THR A 152 11.45 -0.74 3.77
C THR A 152 11.42 -0.33 5.24
N TRP A 153 12.07 -1.10 6.10
CA TRP A 153 12.56 -0.52 7.35
C TRP A 153 13.67 0.49 7.04
N LEU A 154 13.76 1.55 7.84
CA LEU A 154 14.82 2.55 7.71
C LEU A 154 16.20 1.89 7.87
N LYS A 155 16.36 1.08 8.92
CA LYS A 155 17.54 0.28 9.22
C LYS A 155 17.16 -1.12 9.67
N ALA A 156 18.13 -2.03 9.64
CA ALA A 156 17.96 -3.35 10.19
C ALA A 156 17.67 -3.26 11.68
N ASP A 157 16.76 -4.10 12.16
CA ASP A 157 16.42 -4.25 13.58
C ASP A 157 15.78 -3.00 14.23
N GLU A 158 15.28 -2.07 13.40
CA GLU A 158 14.43 -0.95 13.80
C GLU A 158 12.98 -1.12 13.27
N ASP A 159 12.07 -0.28 13.71
CA ASP A 159 10.63 -0.32 13.42
C ASP A 159 10.09 1.01 12.83
N ILE A 160 10.97 1.74 12.14
CA ILE A 160 10.63 2.96 11.41
C ILE A 160 10.47 2.59 9.94
N GLY A 161 9.23 2.60 9.44
CA GLY A 161 8.93 2.41 8.03
C GLY A 161 9.44 3.59 7.21
N HIS A 162 9.99 3.32 6.03
CA HIS A 162 10.68 4.30 5.22
C HIS A 162 10.54 4.03 3.73
N TYR A 163 10.75 5.07 2.92
CA TYR A 163 10.69 4.99 1.47
C TYR A 163 12.07 5.18 0.85
N ARG A 164 12.35 4.36 -0.15
CA ARG A 164 13.62 4.37 -0.88
C ARG A 164 13.34 4.50 -2.37
N LEU A 165 14.01 5.44 -3.04
CA LEU A 165 13.92 5.60 -4.49
C LEU A 165 15.08 4.85 -5.15
N ILE A 166 14.77 3.73 -5.78
CA ILE A 166 15.72 2.89 -6.51
C ILE A 166 15.90 3.46 -7.91
N ARG A 167 17.16 3.64 -8.33
CA ARG A 167 17.49 4.20 -9.66
C ARG A 167 18.67 3.53 -10.35
N GLY A 168 19.30 2.55 -9.71
CA GLY A 168 20.47 1.90 -10.27
C GLY A 168 20.73 0.53 -9.67
N TYR A 169 21.53 -0.26 -10.37
CA TYR A 169 22.07 -1.52 -9.91
C TYR A 169 23.45 -1.75 -10.52
N ASP A 170 24.22 -2.62 -9.87
CA ASP A 170 25.56 -3.01 -10.29
C ASP A 170 25.80 -4.50 -9.93
N ASP A 171 25.80 -5.37 -10.93
CA ASP A 171 26.00 -6.82 -10.74
C ASP A 171 27.46 -7.20 -10.49
N LEU A 172 28.41 -6.31 -10.80
CA LEU A 172 29.82 -6.55 -10.48
C LEU A 172 30.05 -6.43 -8.97
N THR A 173 29.32 -5.53 -8.31
CA THR A 173 29.39 -5.33 -6.85
C THR A 173 28.23 -5.97 -6.08
N GLY A 174 27.16 -6.39 -6.77
CA GLY A 174 25.96 -6.95 -6.14
C GLY A 174 25.15 -5.91 -5.37
N GLU A 175 25.06 -4.69 -5.91
CA GLU A 175 24.48 -3.53 -5.21
C GLU A 175 23.31 -2.90 -5.95
N ILE A 176 22.33 -2.44 -5.18
CA ILE A 176 21.33 -1.46 -5.61
C ILE A 176 21.85 -0.05 -5.27
N ILE A 177 21.58 0.89 -6.18
CA ILE A 177 21.84 2.31 -5.99
C ILE A 177 20.50 3.03 -5.80
N GLN A 178 20.40 3.76 -4.70
CA GLN A 178 19.18 4.42 -4.26
C GLN A 178 19.43 5.84 -3.76
N ASP A 179 18.35 6.62 -3.74
CA ASP A 179 18.31 7.92 -3.08
C ASP A 179 17.30 7.86 -1.92
N ASP A 180 17.74 8.37 -0.78
CA ASP A 180 17.01 8.34 0.48
C ASP A 180 16.77 9.77 0.97
N SER A 181 15.53 10.06 1.37
CA SER A 181 15.15 11.41 1.78
C SER A 181 15.60 11.78 3.21
N LEU A 182 15.99 10.81 4.04
CA LEU A 182 16.54 11.06 5.38
C LEU A 182 18.07 11.02 5.38
N GLU A 183 18.66 10.08 4.63
CA GLU A 183 20.10 9.82 4.64
C GLU A 183 20.84 10.66 3.59
N ASN A 184 20.83 10.25 2.31
CA ASN A 184 21.43 11.00 1.20
C ASN A 184 21.05 10.37 -0.17
N SER A 185 21.54 10.96 -1.26
CA SER A 185 21.57 10.38 -2.60
C SER A 185 22.78 9.44 -2.81
N ASN A 186 22.73 8.62 -3.86
CA ASN A 186 23.81 7.69 -4.25
C ASN A 186 24.18 6.65 -3.18
N LEU A 187 23.24 6.23 -2.34
CA LEU A 187 23.51 5.18 -1.37
C LEU A 187 23.55 3.83 -2.08
N ARG A 188 24.55 3.02 -1.72
CA ARG A 188 24.79 1.69 -2.27
C ARG A 188 24.57 0.64 -1.22
N PHE A 189 23.60 -0.23 -1.45
CA PHE A 189 23.26 -1.32 -0.55
C PHE A 189 23.41 -2.62 -1.32
N THR A 190 23.97 -3.64 -0.68
CA THR A 190 23.99 -4.98 -1.28
C THR A 190 22.56 -5.46 -1.53
N TYR A 191 22.39 -6.37 -2.49
CA TYR A 191 21.10 -7.01 -2.76
C TYR A 191 20.49 -7.63 -1.50
N ASP A 192 21.30 -8.33 -0.70
CA ASP A 192 20.85 -8.93 0.56
C ASP A 192 20.37 -7.88 1.56
N ASN A 193 21.07 -6.75 1.67
CA ASN A 193 20.69 -5.68 2.59
C ASN A 193 19.35 -5.06 2.19
N ILE A 194 19.13 -4.78 0.90
CA ILE A 194 17.83 -4.28 0.43
C ILE A 194 16.73 -5.31 0.69
N LEU A 195 16.94 -6.58 0.31
CA LEU A 195 15.94 -7.64 0.51
C LEU A 195 15.57 -7.80 1.99
N ARG A 196 16.56 -7.75 2.91
CA ARG A 196 16.31 -7.82 4.36
C ARG A 196 15.41 -6.68 4.86
N LEU A 197 15.64 -5.45 4.40
CA LEU A 197 14.85 -4.29 4.82
C LEU A 197 13.46 -4.25 4.17
N TRP A 198 13.35 -4.80 2.95
CA TRP A 198 12.14 -4.80 2.13
C TRP A 198 11.16 -5.92 2.52
N LYS A 199 11.68 -7.06 3.04
CA LYS A 199 10.90 -8.25 3.42
C LYS A 199 9.71 -7.92 4.32
N ALA A 200 9.83 -6.94 5.22
CA ALA A 200 8.75 -6.60 6.15
C ALA A 200 7.48 -6.01 5.50
N PHE A 201 7.58 -5.58 4.24
CA PHE A 201 6.52 -4.89 3.52
C PHE A 201 6.10 -5.66 2.26
N ASN A 202 6.01 -7.00 2.32
CA ASN A 202 5.62 -7.85 1.16
C ASN A 202 6.48 -7.68 -0.11
N TYR A 203 7.68 -7.11 0.01
CA TYR A 203 8.44 -6.67 -1.16
C TYR A 203 7.62 -5.75 -2.08
N GLU A 204 6.82 -4.84 -1.50
CA GLU A 204 5.98 -3.92 -2.24
C GLU A 204 6.80 -2.84 -2.97
N PHE A 205 6.42 -2.54 -4.20
CA PHE A 205 7.03 -1.50 -5.00
C PHE A 205 6.00 -0.69 -5.77
N LEU A 206 6.37 0.54 -6.10
CA LEU A 206 5.62 1.46 -6.94
C LEU A 206 6.47 1.85 -8.14
N VAL A 207 5.88 1.66 -9.31
CA VAL A 207 6.33 2.24 -10.57
C VAL A 207 5.25 3.17 -11.11
N ILE A 208 5.66 4.33 -11.62
CA ILE A 208 4.78 5.23 -12.38
C ILE A 208 5.26 5.26 -13.82
N ALA A 209 4.36 5.06 -14.76
CA ALA A 209 4.66 4.99 -16.19
C ALA A 209 4.02 6.16 -16.94
N PRO A 210 4.80 7.00 -17.64
CA PRO A 210 4.22 7.94 -18.61
C PRO A 210 3.62 7.16 -19.79
N GLN A 211 2.78 7.83 -20.58
CA GLN A 211 1.97 7.19 -21.63
C GLN A 211 2.77 6.33 -22.61
N ASP A 212 3.98 6.77 -22.97
CA ASP A 212 4.89 6.05 -23.87
C ASP A 212 5.55 4.82 -23.23
N LYS A 213 5.64 4.77 -21.89
CA LYS A 213 6.25 3.67 -21.13
C LYS A 213 5.24 2.66 -20.58
N ILE A 214 3.93 2.88 -20.75
CA ILE A 214 2.90 1.91 -20.33
C ILE A 214 3.15 0.52 -20.93
N PRO A 215 3.39 0.35 -22.25
CA PRO A 215 3.63 -0.99 -22.81
C PRO A 215 4.85 -1.68 -22.19
N THR A 216 5.92 -0.92 -21.93
CA THR A 216 7.13 -1.42 -21.28
C THR A 216 6.84 -1.88 -19.85
N ALA A 217 6.14 -1.07 -19.06
CA ALA A 217 5.80 -1.42 -17.69
C ALA A 217 4.94 -2.70 -17.63
N LYS A 218 3.93 -2.81 -18.50
CA LYS A 218 3.12 -4.03 -18.62
C LYS A 218 3.94 -5.25 -19.02
N ALA A 219 4.87 -5.10 -19.97
CA ALA A 219 5.74 -6.20 -20.39
C ALA A 219 6.66 -6.70 -19.26
N ILE A 220 7.18 -5.79 -18.43
CA ILE A 220 8.01 -6.16 -17.26
C ILE A 220 7.17 -6.84 -16.18
N LEU A 221 5.98 -6.31 -15.89
CA LEU A 221 5.07 -6.88 -14.89
C LEU A 221 4.48 -8.23 -15.34
N SER A 222 4.31 -8.44 -16.63
CA SER A 222 3.68 -9.63 -17.19
C SER A 222 2.31 -9.86 -16.55
N GLU A 223 1.99 -11.08 -16.11
CA GLU A 223 0.76 -11.41 -15.40
C GLU A 223 0.58 -10.65 -14.08
N ASN A 224 1.67 -10.17 -13.45
CA ASN A 224 1.60 -9.31 -12.26
C ASN A 224 1.14 -7.88 -12.61
N GLU A 225 0.85 -7.57 -13.89
CA GLU A 225 0.09 -6.37 -14.22
C GLU A 225 -1.29 -6.42 -13.55
N ASP A 226 -1.94 -7.57 -13.47
CA ASP A 226 -3.17 -7.69 -12.69
C ASP A 226 -2.87 -7.73 -11.19
N ARG A 227 -3.58 -6.90 -10.42
CA ARG A 227 -3.34 -6.75 -8.98
C ARG A 227 -3.62 -8.05 -8.22
N LEU A 228 -4.70 -8.76 -8.54
CA LEU A 228 -5.06 -9.99 -7.84
C LEU A 228 -4.09 -11.11 -8.18
N THR A 229 -3.67 -11.21 -9.44
CA THR A 229 -2.62 -12.12 -9.89
C THR A 229 -1.31 -11.86 -9.16
N ALA A 230 -0.90 -10.59 -9.02
CA ALA A 230 0.31 -10.25 -8.29
C ALA A 230 0.27 -10.66 -6.81
N TRP A 231 -0.85 -10.45 -6.11
CA TRP A 231 -1.04 -10.92 -4.73
C TRP A 231 -1.08 -12.45 -4.63
N GLN A 232 -1.68 -13.13 -5.60
CA GLN A 232 -1.70 -14.59 -5.66
C GLN A 232 -0.29 -15.15 -5.86
N ASN A 233 0.51 -14.56 -6.73
CA ASN A 233 1.91 -14.93 -6.96
C ASN A 233 2.81 -14.62 -5.76
N ALA A 234 2.64 -13.45 -5.13
CA ALA A 234 3.34 -13.11 -3.90
C ALA A 234 3.04 -14.13 -2.78
N LYS A 235 1.78 -14.52 -2.61
CA LYS A 235 1.40 -15.58 -1.65
C LYS A 235 2.10 -16.90 -1.95
N LEU A 236 2.13 -17.36 -3.21
CA LEU A 236 2.79 -18.61 -3.58
C LEU A 236 4.30 -18.59 -3.28
N ASN A 237 4.97 -17.45 -3.52
CA ASN A 237 6.37 -17.28 -3.18
C ASN A 237 6.58 -17.34 -1.65
N LEU A 238 5.74 -16.65 -0.87
CA LEU A 238 5.80 -16.67 0.59
C LEU A 238 5.51 -18.08 1.17
N GLU A 239 4.60 -18.83 0.56
CA GLU A 239 4.30 -20.23 0.91
C GLU A 239 5.49 -21.16 0.60
N GLU A 240 6.32 -20.85 -0.41
CA GLU A 240 7.62 -21.52 -0.63
C GLU A 240 8.64 -21.12 0.43
N ASP A 241 8.81 -19.82 0.69
CA ASP A 241 9.74 -19.34 1.72
C ASP A 241 9.47 -19.99 3.08
N LEU A 242 8.18 -20.15 3.44
CA LEU A 242 7.76 -20.78 4.68
C LEU A 242 8.11 -22.28 4.76
N ARG A 243 8.33 -22.97 3.64
CA ARG A 243 8.82 -24.37 3.67
C ARG A 243 10.26 -24.47 4.15
N HIS A 244 11.05 -23.42 3.96
CA HIS A 244 12.45 -23.33 4.39
C HIS A 244 12.59 -22.64 5.75
N GLU A 245 11.79 -21.60 6.00
CA GLU A 245 11.80 -20.80 7.23
C GLU A 245 10.40 -20.71 7.88
N PRO A 246 9.90 -21.80 8.49
CA PRO A 246 8.49 -21.93 8.91
C PRO A 246 8.02 -20.96 10.00
N ASP A 247 8.96 -20.35 10.71
CA ASP A 247 8.71 -19.42 11.81
C ASP A 247 9.20 -17.99 11.51
N ASP A 248 9.52 -17.68 10.24
CA ASP A 248 9.89 -16.33 9.84
C ASP A 248 8.70 -15.37 10.04
N MET A 249 8.94 -14.37 10.88
CA MET A 249 7.90 -13.45 11.34
C MET A 249 7.34 -12.60 10.20
N TYR A 250 8.21 -12.11 9.31
CA TYR A 250 7.80 -11.23 8.23
C TYR A 250 7.12 -12.01 7.10
N THR A 251 7.57 -13.23 6.79
CA THR A 251 6.88 -14.12 5.84
C THR A 251 5.46 -14.44 6.34
N LEU A 252 5.29 -14.76 7.62
CA LEU A 252 3.97 -15.01 8.21
C LEU A 252 3.08 -13.76 8.20
N PHE A 253 3.63 -12.58 8.52
CA PHE A 253 2.89 -11.32 8.44
C PHE A 253 2.52 -10.96 7.00
N ASN A 254 3.42 -11.18 6.05
CA ASN A 254 3.19 -10.97 4.63
C ASN A 254 2.07 -11.90 4.10
N LEU A 255 2.02 -13.16 4.55
CA LEU A 255 0.89 -14.05 4.24
C LEU A 255 -0.43 -13.50 4.78
N SER A 256 -0.45 -12.94 5.99
CA SER A 256 -1.64 -12.28 6.53
C SER A 256 -2.15 -11.16 5.60
N VAL A 257 -1.23 -10.31 5.13
CA VAL A 257 -1.53 -9.18 4.22
C VAL A 257 -1.95 -9.68 2.83
N ALA A 258 -1.26 -10.68 2.27
CA ALA A 258 -1.63 -11.27 0.99
C ALA A 258 -3.01 -11.91 1.03
N HIS A 259 -3.34 -12.63 2.10
CA HIS A 259 -4.68 -13.18 2.30
C HIS A 259 -5.76 -12.11 2.40
N TYR A 260 -5.48 -10.98 3.05
CA TYR A 260 -6.39 -9.83 3.08
C TYR A 260 -6.69 -9.31 1.67
N HIS A 261 -5.66 -9.05 0.86
CA HIS A 261 -5.84 -8.56 -0.50
C HIS A 261 -6.51 -9.56 -1.45
N LEU A 262 -6.43 -10.87 -1.15
CA LEU A 262 -7.13 -11.94 -1.85
C LEU A 262 -8.55 -12.19 -1.32
N GLY A 263 -9.00 -11.45 -0.31
CA GLY A 263 -10.33 -11.56 0.28
C GLY A 263 -10.52 -12.71 1.29
N ASP A 264 -9.45 -13.44 1.63
CA ASP A 264 -9.48 -14.49 2.65
C ASP A 264 -9.18 -13.89 4.03
N PHE A 265 -10.15 -13.15 4.56
CA PHE A 265 -9.99 -12.44 5.84
C PHE A 265 -9.78 -13.39 7.02
N SER A 266 -10.33 -14.61 6.95
CA SER A 266 -10.15 -15.63 8.00
C SER A 266 -8.69 -16.08 8.09
N LYS A 267 -8.06 -16.41 6.95
CA LYS A 267 -6.63 -16.72 6.96
C LYS A 267 -5.77 -15.51 7.29
N SER A 268 -6.18 -14.31 6.88
CA SER A 268 -5.47 -13.08 7.24
C SER A 268 -5.31 -12.95 8.76
N ILE A 269 -6.39 -13.11 9.53
CA ILE A 269 -6.32 -13.04 11.00
C ILE A 269 -5.59 -14.25 11.60
N GLU A 270 -5.75 -15.46 11.03
CA GLU A 270 -5.05 -16.66 11.51
C GLU A 270 -3.53 -16.49 11.46
N TYR A 271 -3.00 -16.03 10.33
CA TYR A 271 -1.57 -15.78 10.19
C TYR A 271 -1.12 -14.64 11.11
N PHE A 272 -1.90 -13.55 11.22
CA PHE A 272 -1.57 -12.44 12.11
C PHE A 272 -1.49 -12.86 13.59
N GLU A 273 -2.47 -13.61 14.09
CA GLU A 273 -2.54 -14.05 15.48
C GLU A 273 -1.34 -14.92 15.89
N ARG A 274 -0.76 -15.68 14.95
CA ARG A 274 0.44 -16.49 15.20
C ARG A 274 1.68 -15.65 15.53
N ILE A 275 1.77 -14.43 15.02
CA ILE A 275 2.98 -13.59 15.09
C ILE A 275 2.79 -12.26 15.81
N GLU A 276 1.56 -11.92 16.20
CA GLU A 276 1.22 -10.60 16.76
C GLU A 276 2.15 -10.20 17.92
N GLN A 277 2.42 -11.12 18.84
CA GLN A 277 3.25 -10.84 20.02
C GLN A 277 4.73 -10.65 19.70
N ARG A 278 5.16 -11.03 18.48
CA ARG A 278 6.54 -10.88 17.99
C ARG A 278 6.71 -9.65 17.09
N LEU A 279 5.62 -9.14 16.51
CA LEU A 279 5.68 -8.01 15.59
C LEU A 279 6.24 -6.76 16.28
N PRO A 280 7.00 -5.93 15.53
CA PRO A 280 7.32 -4.59 15.97
C PRO A 280 6.03 -3.83 16.32
N TRP A 281 6.04 -3.09 17.42
CA TRP A 281 4.82 -2.45 17.95
C TRP A 281 4.24 -1.38 17.00
N ARG A 282 5.06 -0.81 16.10
CA ARG A 282 4.61 0.09 15.02
C ARG A 282 4.22 -0.61 13.73
N MET A 283 4.23 -1.94 13.63
CA MET A 283 3.91 -2.64 12.38
C MET A 283 2.55 -2.19 11.82
N LEU A 284 1.53 -2.14 12.69
CA LEU A 284 0.18 -1.68 12.33
C LEU A 284 0.05 -0.16 12.16
N TRP A 285 1.13 0.61 12.30
CA TRP A 285 1.13 2.01 11.86
C TRP A 285 1.28 2.12 10.34
N TYR A 286 1.83 1.07 9.71
CA TYR A 286 2.18 1.10 8.29
C TYR A 286 1.32 0.15 7.45
N GLN A 287 0.81 -0.92 8.06
CA GLN A 287 0.05 -2.00 7.42
C GLN A 287 -1.13 -2.39 8.33
N ILE A 288 -2.34 -1.94 7.99
CA ILE A 288 -3.56 -2.10 8.82
C ILE A 288 -4.46 -3.25 8.37
N GLU A 289 -4.03 -4.04 7.39
CA GLU A 289 -4.79 -5.13 6.79
C GLU A 289 -5.36 -6.11 7.83
N PRO A 290 -4.66 -6.47 8.94
CA PRO A 290 -5.26 -7.28 10.00
C PRO A 290 -6.44 -6.60 10.70
N VAL A 291 -6.38 -5.29 10.94
CA VAL A 291 -7.49 -4.51 11.53
C VAL A 291 -8.70 -4.53 10.59
N GLU A 292 -8.45 -4.33 9.29
CA GLU A 292 -9.48 -4.39 8.27
C GLU A 292 -10.07 -5.80 8.13
N ALA A 293 -9.25 -6.85 8.21
CA ALA A 293 -9.72 -8.24 8.20
C ALA A 293 -10.68 -8.54 9.37
N TYR A 294 -10.34 -8.12 10.59
CA TYR A 294 -11.26 -8.24 11.73
C TYR A 294 -12.56 -7.45 11.54
N PHE A 295 -12.50 -6.25 10.94
CA PHE A 295 -13.69 -5.48 10.59
C PHE A 295 -14.58 -6.23 9.59
N ARG A 296 -13.99 -6.81 8.54
CA ARG A 296 -14.72 -7.60 7.52
C ARG A 296 -15.37 -8.85 8.09
N LEU A 297 -14.76 -9.46 9.10
CA LEU A 297 -15.31 -10.61 9.84
C LEU A 297 -16.26 -10.20 10.98
N LYS A 298 -16.53 -8.91 11.14
CA LYS A 298 -17.37 -8.33 12.21
C LYS A 298 -16.89 -8.63 13.62
N ASN A 299 -15.60 -8.91 13.80
CA ASN A 299 -14.98 -8.99 15.11
C ASN A 299 -14.63 -7.58 15.61
N TYR A 300 -15.68 -6.81 15.92
CA TYR A 300 -15.54 -5.39 16.24
C TYR A 300 -14.77 -5.14 17.55
N ASP A 301 -14.88 -6.04 18.53
CA ASP A 301 -14.15 -5.92 19.79
C ASP A 301 -12.64 -5.91 19.53
N ARG A 302 -12.17 -6.78 18.63
CA ARG A 302 -10.76 -6.83 18.24
C ARG A 302 -10.32 -5.60 17.45
N VAL A 303 -11.19 -5.06 16.59
CA VAL A 303 -10.94 -3.79 15.91
C VAL A 303 -10.76 -2.66 16.91
N PHE A 304 -11.64 -2.53 17.89
CA PHE A 304 -11.50 -1.49 18.93
C PHE A 304 -10.23 -1.68 19.75
N GLU A 305 -9.88 -2.90 20.14
CA GLU A 305 -8.64 -3.17 20.89
C GLU A 305 -7.38 -2.74 20.11
N LEU A 306 -7.25 -3.16 18.85
CA LEU A 306 -6.10 -2.82 18.01
C LEU A 306 -6.05 -1.31 17.71
N THR A 307 -7.19 -0.71 17.37
CA THR A 307 -7.24 0.72 17.09
C THR A 307 -6.98 1.56 18.34
N ASP A 308 -7.47 1.17 19.52
CA ASP A 308 -7.15 1.84 20.78
C ASP A 308 -5.66 1.74 21.11
N LYS A 309 -5.01 0.59 20.85
CA LYS A 309 -3.56 0.44 21.03
C LYS A 309 -2.76 1.40 20.15
N ILE A 310 -3.20 1.65 18.92
CA ILE A 310 -2.52 2.55 17.98
C ILE A 310 -2.81 4.02 18.33
N LEU A 311 -4.09 4.39 18.42
CA LEU A 311 -4.55 5.77 18.58
C LEU A 311 -4.19 6.38 19.95
N ASN A 312 -4.01 5.55 20.98
CA ASN A 312 -3.58 5.98 22.31
C ASN A 312 -2.06 5.89 22.52
N ASN A 313 -1.29 5.49 21.50
CA ASN A 313 0.15 5.32 21.60
C ASN A 313 0.87 6.07 20.47
N TYR A 314 0.97 7.39 20.58
CA TYR A 314 1.72 8.30 19.69
C TYR A 314 1.26 8.39 18.21
N ASN A 315 0.28 7.61 17.76
CA ASN A 315 -0.26 7.67 16.39
C ASN A 315 -1.75 8.00 16.39
N ARG A 316 -2.10 9.18 16.92
CA ARG A 316 -3.50 9.63 17.01
C ARG A 316 -4.03 10.17 15.69
N ALA A 317 -3.20 10.74 14.82
CA ALA A 317 -3.65 11.25 13.53
C ALA A 317 -3.67 10.14 12.49
N PHE A 318 -4.61 9.20 12.64
CA PHE A 318 -4.80 8.06 11.77
C PHE A 318 -6.26 7.98 11.34
N SER A 319 -6.55 8.53 10.16
CA SER A 319 -7.92 8.81 9.70
C SER A 319 -8.71 7.53 9.38
N GLU A 320 -8.04 6.55 8.79
CA GLU A 320 -8.57 5.24 8.40
C GLU A 320 -9.13 4.49 9.61
N LEU A 321 -8.40 4.50 10.74
CA LEU A 321 -8.85 3.79 11.94
C LEU A 321 -10.11 4.41 12.55
N TYR A 322 -10.22 5.74 12.52
CA TYR A 322 -11.46 6.41 12.93
C TYR A 322 -12.60 6.13 11.97
N PHE A 323 -12.33 6.09 10.67
CA PHE A 323 -13.34 5.73 9.67
C PHE A 323 -13.87 4.31 9.89
N ILE A 324 -13.00 3.33 10.12
CA ILE A 324 -13.39 1.95 10.45
C ILE A 324 -14.27 1.93 11.71
N ARG A 325 -13.86 2.60 12.80
CA ARG A 325 -14.65 2.69 14.04
C ARG A 325 -16.02 3.34 13.82
N GLY A 326 -16.08 4.40 13.00
CA GLY A 326 -17.32 5.07 12.62
C GLY A 326 -18.29 4.13 11.91
N ASN A 327 -17.79 3.35 10.94
CA ASN A 327 -18.59 2.35 10.23
C ASN A 327 -19.12 1.26 11.17
N ILE A 328 -18.31 0.79 12.12
CA ILE A 328 -18.77 -0.15 13.15
C ILE A 328 -19.95 0.44 13.94
N TYR A 329 -19.85 1.69 14.38
CA TYR A 329 -20.94 2.33 15.11
C TYR A 329 -22.19 2.54 14.23
N LEU A 330 -22.04 2.84 12.94
CA LEU A 330 -23.17 2.90 12.01
C LEU A 330 -23.86 1.55 11.87
N GLU A 331 -23.12 0.47 11.70
CA GLU A 331 -23.68 -0.90 11.60
C GLU A 331 -24.42 -1.31 12.89
N GLN A 332 -24.01 -0.77 14.04
CA GLN A 332 -24.68 -0.95 15.33
C GLN A 332 -25.87 0.00 15.55
N GLY A 333 -26.20 0.88 14.59
CA GLY A 333 -27.27 1.87 14.72
C GLY A 333 -26.94 3.05 15.65
N LYS A 334 -25.66 3.24 15.99
CA LYS A 334 -25.18 4.28 16.92
C LYS A 334 -24.67 5.51 16.16
N SER A 335 -25.60 6.29 15.59
CA SER A 335 -25.26 7.44 14.73
C SER A 335 -24.43 8.53 15.42
N GLY A 336 -24.66 8.79 16.72
CA GLY A 336 -23.91 9.79 17.48
C GLY A 336 -22.41 9.45 17.59
N PRO A 337 -22.07 8.27 18.16
CA PRO A 337 -20.70 7.77 18.16
C PRO A 337 -20.07 7.67 16.77
N ALA A 338 -20.81 7.18 15.77
CA ALA A 338 -20.31 7.11 14.39
C ALA A 338 -19.87 8.47 13.86
N LYS A 339 -20.74 9.48 13.98
CA LYS A 339 -20.44 10.86 13.58
C LYS A 339 -19.17 11.38 14.28
N THR A 340 -19.03 11.09 15.57
CA THR A 340 -17.84 11.51 16.35
C THR A 340 -16.55 10.94 15.78
N GLU A 341 -16.56 9.68 15.33
CA GLU A 341 -15.37 9.08 14.72
C GLU A 341 -15.11 9.63 13.31
N PHE A 342 -16.14 9.82 12.48
CA PHE A 342 -15.96 10.44 11.16
C PHE A 342 -15.45 11.89 11.23
N GLU A 343 -15.90 12.67 12.21
CA GLU A 343 -15.37 14.01 12.47
C GLU A 343 -13.88 13.98 12.85
N LYS A 344 -13.41 12.94 13.54
CA LYS A 344 -11.98 12.76 13.80
C LYS A 344 -11.22 12.37 12.53
N ALA A 345 -11.76 11.47 11.72
CA ALA A 345 -11.16 11.10 10.44
C ALA A 345 -10.94 12.34 9.55
N VAL A 346 -11.97 13.18 9.39
CA VAL A 346 -11.86 14.44 8.64
C VAL A 346 -10.91 15.44 9.30
N LYS A 347 -10.89 15.52 10.64
CA LYS A 347 -9.96 16.40 11.34
C LYS A 347 -8.49 16.06 11.05
N TYR A 348 -8.14 14.78 11.01
CA TYR A 348 -6.77 14.34 10.79
C TYR A 348 -6.40 14.21 9.31
N ASN A 349 -7.39 14.05 8.43
CA ASN A 349 -7.18 14.18 7.00
C ASN A 349 -8.40 14.83 6.33
N GLU A 350 -8.29 16.14 6.07
CA GLU A 350 -9.32 16.91 5.38
C GLU A 350 -9.47 16.57 3.89
N ASN A 351 -8.59 15.71 3.35
CA ASN A 351 -8.70 15.17 2.00
C ASN A 351 -9.21 13.71 2.02
N PHE A 352 -9.52 13.14 3.19
CA PHE A 352 -9.99 11.76 3.34
C PHE A 352 -11.45 11.62 2.90
N THR A 353 -11.64 11.51 1.58
CA THR A 353 -12.93 11.47 0.89
C THR A 353 -13.95 10.48 1.50
N PRO A 354 -13.57 9.26 1.93
CA PRO A 354 -14.54 8.32 2.50
C PRO A 354 -15.28 8.87 3.73
N ALA A 355 -14.61 9.67 4.58
CA ALA A 355 -15.26 10.24 5.76
C ALA A 355 -16.15 11.45 5.42
N PHE A 356 -15.82 12.23 4.37
CA PHE A 356 -16.69 13.33 3.91
C PHE A 356 -18.04 12.84 3.41
N LEU A 357 -18.04 11.71 2.69
CA LEU A 357 -19.26 11.12 2.14
C LEU A 357 -20.12 10.38 3.20
N ALA A 358 -19.62 10.27 4.44
CA ALA A 358 -20.34 9.66 5.55
C ALA A 358 -21.22 10.65 6.35
N PHE A 359 -21.12 11.95 6.06
CA PHE A 359 -22.04 13.01 6.51
C PHE A 359 -23.25 13.11 5.60
#